data_AF-A0A9E2E6E0-F1
#
_entry.id   AF-A0A9E2E6E0-F1
#
_cell.length_a   1.000
_cell.length_b   1.000
_cell.length_c   1.000
_cell.angle_alpha   90.00
_cell.angle_beta   90.00
_cell.angle_gamma   90.00
#
_symmetry.space_group_name_H-M   'P 1'
#
loop_
_entity.id
_entity.type
_entity.pdbx_description
1 polymer ?
#
loop_
_entity_poly.entity_id
_entity_poly.type
_entity_poly.pdbx_seq_one_letter_code
_entity_poly.pdbx_strand_id
1 'polypeptide(L)'
;MPKWIDEIKYDLGFLKSHTLQPQWFKIVKIFILLFLLAGYYFLFGLPKTFLFFVTFILLMSIVHFTYRSKTKKYTRNWLDFVINKDGEEPKRIGKYYYPVIILNATIAYFISQLLD
;
A
#
# COMPACT_ATOMS: atom_id res chain seq x y z
N MET A 1 27.17 -11.30 7.50
CA MET A 1 26.45 -10.14 6.91
C MET A 1 25.21 -9.88 7.75
N PRO A 2 24.82 -8.61 8.00
CA PRO A 2 23.66 -8.33 8.85
C PRO A 2 22.41 -8.95 8.22
N LYS A 3 21.63 -9.71 9.01
CA LYS A 3 20.43 -10.45 8.60
C LYS A 3 19.47 -9.66 7.69
N TRP A 4 19.43 -8.34 7.86
CA TRP A 4 18.62 -7.40 7.07
C TRP A 4 19.00 -7.33 5.59
N ILE A 5 20.29 -7.42 5.25
CA ILE A 5 20.73 -7.36 3.84
C ILE A 5 20.28 -8.62 3.09
N ASP A 6 20.35 -9.77 3.74
CA ASP A 6 19.91 -11.03 3.14
C ASP A 6 18.39 -11.08 3.00
N GLU A 7 17.65 -10.48 3.94
CA GLU A 7 16.21 -10.26 3.80
C GLU A 7 15.87 -9.34 2.63
N ILE A 8 16.56 -8.22 2.46
CA ILE A 8 16.36 -7.31 1.31
C ILE A 8 16.63 -8.03 -0.02
N LYS A 9 17.71 -8.82 -0.11
CA LYS A 9 18.03 -9.60 -1.32
C LYS A 9 16.95 -10.63 -1.65
N TYR A 10 16.49 -11.38 -0.64
CA TYR A 10 15.39 -12.33 -0.80
C TYR A 10 14.11 -11.63 -1.29
N ASP A 11 13.81 -10.49 -0.68
CA ASP A 11 12.63 -9.68 -0.98
C ASP A 11 12.65 -9.13 -2.41
N LEU A 12 13.81 -8.65 -2.88
CA LEU A 12 14.01 -8.19 -4.26
C LEU A 12 13.91 -9.34 -5.27
N GLY A 13 14.47 -10.51 -4.96
CA GLY A 13 14.36 -11.71 -5.80
C GLY A 13 12.92 -12.21 -5.92
N PHE A 14 12.16 -12.15 -4.83
CA PHE A 14 10.74 -12.48 -4.81
C PHE A 14 9.92 -11.49 -5.66
N LEU A 15 10.14 -10.18 -5.51
CA LEU A 15 9.47 -9.16 -6.34
C LEU A 15 9.73 -9.33 -7.84
N LYS A 16 10.94 -9.74 -8.22
CA LYS A 16 11.32 -9.99 -9.61
C LYS A 16 10.68 -11.25 -10.20
N SER A 17 10.53 -12.30 -9.39
CA SER A 17 10.03 -13.61 -9.84
C SER A 17 8.51 -13.73 -9.84
N HIS A 18 7.80 -12.81 -9.19
CA HIS A 18 6.35 -12.88 -9.04
C HIS A 18 5.64 -11.83 -9.89
N THR A 19 5.04 -12.28 -11.00
CA THR A 19 3.94 -11.56 -11.68
C THR A 19 2.65 -11.73 -10.87
N LEU A 20 2.64 -11.22 -9.63
CA LEU A 20 1.49 -11.27 -8.71
C LEU A 20 0.20 -10.63 -9.25
N GLN A 21 0.26 -10.04 -10.44
CA GLN A 21 -0.80 -9.23 -10.98
C GLN A 21 -0.66 -9.11 -12.50
N PRO A 22 -1.77 -9.22 -13.26
CA PRO A 22 -1.78 -8.94 -14.69
C PRO A 22 -1.20 -7.56 -15.00
N GLN A 23 -0.46 -7.45 -16.10
CA GLN A 23 0.17 -6.18 -16.51
C GLN A 23 -0.87 -5.07 -16.73
N TRP A 24 -2.05 -5.40 -17.29
CA TRP A 24 -3.14 -4.46 -17.50
C TRP A 24 -3.64 -3.84 -16.19
N PHE A 25 -3.69 -4.59 -15.08
CA PHE A 25 -4.13 -4.04 -13.79
C PHE A 25 -3.12 -3.04 -13.21
N LYS A 26 -1.83 -3.14 -13.59
CA LYS A 26 -0.83 -2.11 -13.23
C LYS A 26 -1.15 -0.79 -13.92
N ILE A 27 -1.49 -0.86 -15.21
CA ILE A 27 -1.89 0.31 -16.01
C ILE A 27 -3.17 0.93 -15.44
N VAL A 28 -4.19 0.12 -15.17
CA VAL A 28 -5.46 0.59 -14.57
C VAL A 28 -5.22 1.31 -13.24
N LYS A 29 -4.35 0.79 -12.36
CA LYS A 29 -4.01 1.46 -11.09
C LYS A 29 -3.43 2.86 -11.31
N ILE A 30 -2.56 3.01 -12.31
CA ILE A 30 -1.96 4.32 -12.64
C ILE A 30 -3.05 5.30 -13.04
N PHE A 31 -3.98 4.90 -13.91
CA PHE A 31 -5.10 5.76 -14.31
C PHE A 31 -6.01 6.14 -13.14
N ILE A 32 -6.34 5.20 -12.25
CA ILE A 32 -7.13 5.49 -11.04
C ILE A 32 -6.41 6.52 -10.16
N LEU A 33 -5.10 6.35 -9.93
CA LEU A 33 -4.28 7.28 -9.15
C LEU A 33 -4.24 8.67 -9.79
N LEU A 34 -4.02 8.75 -11.10
CA LEU A 34 -3.99 10.02 -11.83
C LEU A 34 -5.35 10.72 -11.80
N PHE A 35 -6.44 9.97 -11.96
CA PHE A 35 -7.80 10.52 -11.90
C PHE A 35 -8.11 11.08 -10.51
N LEU A 36 -7.78 10.34 -9.45
CA LEU A 36 -7.95 10.83 -8.08
C LEU A 36 -7.08 12.05 -7.79
N LEU A 37 -5.82 12.04 -8.24
CA LEU A 37 -4.91 13.18 -8.09
C LEU A 37 -5.45 14.42 -8.81
N ALA A 38 -5.84 14.28 -10.07
CA ALA A 38 -6.37 15.37 -10.87
C ALA A 38 -7.69 15.90 -10.31
N GLY A 39 -8.59 15.01 -9.90
CA GLY A 39 -9.86 15.37 -9.28
C GLY A 39 -9.67 16.12 -7.96
N TYR A 40 -8.79 15.64 -7.09
CA TYR A 40 -8.50 16.30 -5.83
C TYR A 40 -7.84 17.68 -6.04
N TYR A 41 -6.87 17.74 -6.95
CA TYR A 41 -6.22 18.98 -7.35
C TYR A 41 -7.20 20.02 -7.89
N PHE A 42 -8.12 19.60 -8.75
CA PHE A 42 -9.13 20.49 -9.33
C PHE A 42 -10.10 21.03 -8.28
N LEU A 43 -10.44 20.23 -7.26
CA LEU A 43 -11.38 20.63 -6.21
C LEU A 43 -10.74 21.50 -5.11
N PHE A 44 -9.51 21.21 -4.70
CA PHE A 44 -8.89 21.77 -3.48
C PHE A 44 -7.58 22.52 -3.72
N GLY A 45 -7.04 22.50 -4.94
CA GLY A 45 -5.80 23.17 -5.30
C GLY A 45 -4.53 22.42 -4.88
N LEU A 46 -3.37 22.95 -5.31
CA LEU A 46 -2.06 22.32 -5.12
C LEU A 46 -1.68 22.10 -3.64
N PRO A 47 -1.83 23.09 -2.73
CA PRO A 47 -1.33 22.95 -1.36
C PRO A 47 -2.05 21.85 -0.59
N LYS A 48 -3.40 21.81 -0.68
CA LYS A 48 -4.23 20.80 -0.02
C LYS A 48 -3.99 19.42 -0.62
N THR A 49 -3.79 19.34 -1.94
CA THR A 49 -3.40 18.08 -2.62
C THR A 49 -2.08 17.56 -2.10
N PHE A 50 -1.06 18.42 -2.02
CA PHE A 50 0.25 18.01 -1.51
C PHE A 50 0.18 17.52 -0.06
N LEU A 51 -0.50 18.26 0.82
CA LEU A 51 -0.65 17.87 2.22
C LEU A 51 -1.45 16.56 2.38
N PHE A 52 -2.49 16.36 1.56
CA PHE A 52 -3.24 15.10 1.52
C PHE A 52 -2.31 13.92 1.22
N PHE A 53 -1.52 13.99 0.14
CA PHE A 53 -0.66 12.88 -0.27
C PHE A 53 0.46 12.60 0.72
N VAL A 54 1.11 13.64 1.25
CA VAL A 54 2.17 13.48 2.25
C VAL A 54 1.61 12.79 3.50
N THR A 55 0.50 13.29 4.03
CA THR A 55 -0.17 12.71 5.19
C THR A 55 -0.58 11.26 4.96
N PHE A 56 -1.23 11.00 3.83
CA PHE A 56 -1.68 9.66 3.46
C PHE A 56 -0.52 8.68 3.37
N ILE A 57 0.58 9.05 2.68
CA ILE A 57 1.76 8.19 2.50
C ILE A 57 2.45 7.91 3.84
N LEU A 58 2.61 8.91 4.71
CA LEU A 58 3.23 8.75 6.02
C LEU A 58 2.44 7.76 6.89
N LEU A 59 1.13 7.96 6.99
CA LEU A 59 0.25 7.09 7.78
C LEU A 59 0.18 5.68 7.18
N MET A 60 0.08 5.54 5.85
CA MET A 60 0.11 4.23 5.20
C MET A 60 1.43 3.51 5.42
N SER A 61 2.56 4.24 5.47
CA SER A 61 3.87 3.67 5.74
C SER A 61 3.92 3.06 7.14
N ILE A 62 3.39 3.75 8.15
CA ILE A 62 3.30 3.23 9.52
C ILE A 62 2.48 1.94 9.55
N VAL A 63 1.31 1.93 8.91
CA VAL A 63 0.46 0.72 8.82
C VAL A 63 1.20 -0.40 8.11
N HIS A 64 1.86 -0.10 7.00
CA HIS A 64 2.61 -1.06 6.19
C HIS A 64 3.76 -1.69 6.97
N PHE A 65 4.58 -0.88 7.65
CA PHE A 65 5.70 -1.38 8.47
C PHE A 65 5.22 -2.14 9.71
N THR A 66 4.13 -1.70 10.34
CA THR A 66 3.54 -2.41 11.49
C THR A 66 3.00 -3.77 11.08
N TYR A 67 2.28 -3.83 9.96
CA TYR A 67 1.82 -5.09 9.36
C TYR A 67 3.02 -5.99 9.05
N ARG A 68 4.04 -5.45 8.38
CA ARG A 68 5.23 -6.17 7.97
C ARG A 68 6.00 -6.79 9.13
N SER A 69 6.16 -6.03 10.22
CA SER A 69 6.81 -6.50 11.44
C SER A 69 6.08 -7.72 12.03
N LYS A 70 4.74 -7.76 11.91
CA LYS A 70 3.90 -8.83 12.45
C LYS A 70 3.75 -10.05 11.52
N THR A 71 3.88 -9.92 10.20
CA THR A 71 3.57 -11.00 9.24
C THR A 71 4.74 -11.83 8.70
N LYS A 72 5.93 -11.77 9.31
CA LYS A 72 7.10 -12.62 8.95
C LYS A 72 7.32 -12.79 7.42
N LYS A 73 7.58 -11.68 6.69
CA LYS A 73 8.06 -11.60 5.28
C LYS A 73 6.99 -11.48 4.16
N TYR A 74 7.43 -11.36 2.89
CA TYR A 74 6.59 -11.04 1.70
C TYR A 74 5.78 -12.24 1.18
N THR A 75 5.86 -13.36 1.88
CA THR A 75 5.17 -14.61 1.54
C THR A 75 3.65 -14.53 1.73
N ARG A 76 3.13 -13.44 2.32
CA ARG A 76 1.70 -13.15 2.47
C ARG A 76 1.34 -11.84 1.78
N ASN A 77 0.66 -11.94 0.64
CA ASN A 77 0.19 -10.80 -0.15
C ASN A 77 -1.04 -10.15 0.53
N TRP A 78 -1.11 -8.82 0.44
CA TRP A 78 -2.24 -7.94 0.79
C TRP A 78 -3.60 -8.39 0.24
N LEU A 79 -3.60 -9.04 -0.91
CA LEU A 79 -4.80 -9.46 -1.65
C LEU A 79 -5.23 -10.91 -1.36
N ASP A 80 -4.63 -11.61 -0.40
CA ASP A 80 -4.85 -13.06 -0.21
C ASP A 80 -4.66 -13.86 -1.51
N PHE A 81 -3.80 -13.39 -2.43
CA PHE A 81 -3.38 -14.24 -3.54
C PHE A 81 -2.59 -15.41 -2.93
N VAL A 82 -3.28 -16.54 -2.81
CA VAL A 82 -2.81 -17.78 -2.21
C VAL A 82 -1.45 -18.14 -2.79
N ILE A 83 -0.41 -18.04 -1.98
CA ILE A 83 0.84 -18.76 -2.24
C ILE A 83 0.78 -19.99 -1.35
N ASN A 84 0.07 -21.01 -1.84
CA ASN A 84 0.14 -22.34 -1.26
C ASN A 84 1.53 -22.87 -1.56
N LYS A 85 2.39 -22.91 -0.55
CA LYS A 85 3.61 -23.71 -0.59
C LYS A 85 3.54 -24.93 0.33
N ASP A 86 2.78 -24.88 1.43
CA ASP A 86 2.90 -25.90 2.50
C ASP A 86 1.57 -26.33 3.17
N GLY A 87 0.41 -26.19 2.51
CA GLY A 87 -0.84 -26.83 2.96
C GLY A 87 -1.60 -26.19 4.15
N GLU A 88 -1.07 -25.12 4.77
CA GLU A 88 -1.82 -24.33 5.76
C GLU A 88 -2.62 -23.19 5.11
N GLU A 89 -3.90 -23.05 5.48
CA GLU A 89 -4.73 -21.95 5.01
C GLU A 89 -4.20 -20.58 5.50
N PRO A 90 -3.85 -19.65 4.59
CA PRO A 90 -3.37 -18.34 5.01
C PRO A 90 -4.50 -17.57 5.71
N LYS A 91 -4.22 -17.06 6.92
CA LYS A 91 -5.14 -16.14 7.61
C LYS A 91 -5.37 -14.90 6.73
N ARG A 92 -6.63 -14.67 6.37
CA ARG A 92 -7.10 -13.57 5.52
C ARG A 92 -7.00 -12.23 6.23
N ILE A 93 -5.85 -11.57 6.13
CA ILE A 93 -5.62 -10.26 6.78
C ILE A 93 -5.99 -9.10 5.85
N GLY A 94 -6.09 -9.32 4.53
CA GLY A 94 -6.42 -8.28 3.54
C GLY A 94 -7.71 -7.51 3.86
N LYS A 95 -8.71 -8.18 4.44
CA LYS A 95 -9.98 -7.58 4.88
C LYS A 95 -9.82 -6.43 5.88
N TYR A 96 -8.78 -6.45 6.72
CA TYR A 96 -8.53 -5.39 7.70
C TYR A 96 -7.77 -4.22 7.09
N TYR A 97 -7.04 -4.43 5.99
CA TYR A 97 -6.25 -3.36 5.39
C TYR A 97 -7.09 -2.37 4.59
N TYR A 98 -8.12 -2.83 3.87
CA TYR A 98 -8.98 -1.94 3.09
C TYR A 98 -9.72 -0.90 3.95
N PRO A 99 -10.33 -1.26 5.10
CA PRO A 99 -10.87 -0.28 6.03
C PRO A 99 -9.83 0.72 6.54
N VAL A 100 -8.60 0.26 6.80
CA VAL A 100 -7.50 1.14 7.25
C VAL A 100 -7.07 2.12 6.16
N ILE A 101 -7.05 1.71 4.88
CA ILE A 101 -6.82 2.62 3.76
C ILE A 101 -7.90 3.70 3.72
N ILE A 102 -9.18 3.33 3.85
CA ILE A 102 -10.30 4.28 3.81
C ILE A 102 -10.24 5.25 4.99
N LEU A 103 -9.98 4.73 6.21
CA LEU A 103 -9.80 5.55 7.40
C LEU A 103 -8.63 6.52 7.22
N ASN A 104 -7.51 6.04 6.69
CA ASN A 104 -6.35 6.88 6.44
C ASN A 104 -6.64 7.97 5.39
N ALA A 105 -7.31 7.62 4.29
CA ALA A 105 -7.74 8.61 3.30
C ALA A 105 -8.66 9.68 3.92
N THR A 106 -9.55 9.27 4.82
CA THR A 106 -10.45 10.18 5.56
C THR A 106 -9.65 11.12 6.47
N ILE A 107 -8.69 10.60 7.22
CA ILE A 107 -7.80 11.40 8.09
C ILE A 107 -6.98 12.38 7.25
N ALA A 108 -6.36 11.91 6.18
CA ALA A 108 -5.56 12.72 5.27
C ALA A 108 -6.41 13.84 4.61
N TYR A 109 -7.66 13.53 4.27
CA TYR A 109 -8.62 14.52 3.80
C TYR A 109 -8.81 15.63 4.84
N PHE A 110 -9.26 15.30 6.05
CA PHE A 110 -9.50 16.32 7.08
C PHE A 110 -8.26 17.15 7.40
N ILE A 111 -7.08 16.52 7.52
CA ILE A 111 -5.82 17.22 7.74
C ILE A 111 -5.51 18.20 6.61
N SER A 112 -5.72 17.80 5.35
CA SER A 112 -5.46 18.69 4.22
C SER A 112 -6.41 19.89 4.17
N GLN A 113 -7.61 19.79 4.74
CA GLN A 113 -8.57 20.90 4.82
C GLN A 113 -8.25 21.88 5.95
N LEU A 114 -7.25 21.59 6.81
CA LEU A 114 -6.75 22.53 7.82
C LEU A 114 -5.85 23.62 7.23
N LEU A 115 -5.39 23.44 5.98
CA LEU A 115 -4.81 24.53 5.20
C LEU A 115 -5.95 25.40 4.71
N ASP A 116 -5.92 26.68 5.06
CA ASP A 116 -6.86 27.70 4.57
C ASP A 116 -6.83 27.81 3.03
#